data_AF-A0A7J4UUJ6-F1
#
_entry.id   AF-A0A7J4UUJ6-F1
#
_cell.length_a   1.000
_cell.length_b   1.000
_cell.length_c   1.000
_cell.angle_alpha   90.00
_cell.angle_beta   90.00
_cell.angle_gamma   90.00
#
_symmetry.space_group_name_H-M   'P 1'
#
loop_
_entity.id
_entity.type
_entity.pdbx_description
1 polymer ?
#
loop_
_entity_poly.entity_id
_entity_poly.type
_entity_poly.pdbx_seq_one_letter_code
_entity_poly.pdbx_strand_id
1 'polypeptide(L)'
;MSNSQGTMTLAFELSALKELTAPKEVFESARAWSKYVGVITDEPTYVVTNYTRQKRIRQDFFSGPKGKFESLKSVKYHFDTDRHVLIGTGEEDIEMANETGWEYLHISDAAEKAGWELGENTKHETIEIGEDKRENWP
;
A
#
# COMPACT_ATOMS: atom_id res chain seq x y z
N MET A 1 -7.70 14.87 -25.68
CA MET A 1 -7.11 13.61 -25.17
C MET A 1 -6.79 13.87 -23.71
N SER A 2 -7.55 13.30 -22.77
CA SER A 2 -7.26 13.46 -21.35
C SER A 2 -5.99 12.67 -21.05
N ASN A 3 -4.91 13.40 -20.77
CA ASN A 3 -3.64 12.84 -20.38
C ASN A 3 -3.81 12.37 -18.92
N SER A 4 -4.41 11.20 -18.69
CA SER A 4 -4.56 10.62 -17.35
C SER A 4 -3.23 10.03 -16.89
N GLN A 5 -2.17 10.84 -16.88
CA GLN A 5 -1.06 10.55 -15.98
C GLN A 5 -1.66 10.59 -14.58
N GLY A 6 -1.48 9.51 -13.84
CA GLY A 6 -2.18 9.29 -12.58
C GLY A 6 -2.11 10.50 -11.68
N THR A 7 -3.25 10.91 -11.11
CA THR A 7 -3.32 12.04 -10.18
C THR A 7 -3.07 11.62 -8.74
N MET A 8 -2.50 10.43 -8.54
CA MET A 8 -2.34 9.82 -7.22
C MET A 8 -0.94 9.33 -6.93
N THR A 9 -0.58 9.34 -5.66
CA THR A 9 0.63 8.71 -5.11
C THR A 9 0.23 7.44 -4.37
N LEU A 10 0.88 6.32 -4.68
CA LEU A 10 0.70 5.04 -4.01
C LEU A 10 1.93 4.70 -3.16
N ALA A 11 1.71 4.32 -1.91
CA ALA A 11 2.72 3.74 -1.05
C ALA A 11 2.31 2.31 -0.72
N PHE A 12 3.18 1.33 -0.98
CA PHE A 12 3.00 -0.02 -0.46
C PHE A 12 3.80 -0.16 0.84
N GLU A 13 3.17 -0.67 1.90
CA GLU A 13 3.93 -1.21 3.02
C GLU A 13 4.70 -2.46 2.53
N LEU A 14 5.92 -2.65 3.02
CA LEU A 14 6.80 -3.72 2.54
C LEU A 14 6.23 -5.13 2.80
N SER A 15 5.51 -5.35 3.90
CA SER A 15 4.78 -6.60 4.18
C SER A 15 3.68 -6.84 3.15
N ALA A 16 2.84 -5.84 2.86
CA ALA A 16 1.83 -5.92 1.79
C ALA A 16 2.46 -6.27 0.44
N LEU A 17 3.58 -5.61 0.10
CA LEU A 17 4.28 -5.89 -1.15
C LEU A 17 4.82 -7.32 -1.23
N LYS A 18 5.21 -7.91 -0.09
CA LYS A 18 5.71 -9.29 0.00
C LYS A 18 4.61 -10.34 -0.18
N GLU A 19 3.34 -9.97 -0.04
CA GLU A 19 2.21 -10.89 -0.27
C GLU A 19 1.91 -11.11 -1.75
N LEU A 20 2.40 -10.25 -2.64
CA LEU A 20 2.16 -10.36 -4.08
C LEU A 20 3.07 -11.41 -4.73
N THR A 21 2.52 -12.21 -5.64
CA THR A 21 3.31 -13.22 -6.38
C THR A 21 4.29 -12.59 -7.36
N ALA A 22 3.90 -11.45 -7.95
CA ALA A 22 4.63 -10.73 -8.99
C ALA A 22 4.82 -9.23 -8.64
N PRO A 23 5.60 -8.87 -7.59
CA PRO A 23 5.72 -7.48 -7.12
C PRO A 23 6.24 -6.49 -8.17
N LYS A 24 7.06 -6.95 -9.11
CA LYS A 24 7.60 -6.11 -10.19
C LYS A 24 6.50 -5.70 -11.15
N GLU A 25 5.71 -6.67 -11.60
CA GLU A 25 4.59 -6.51 -12.51
C GLU A 25 3.48 -5.67 -11.87
N VAL A 26 3.26 -5.83 -10.57
CA VAL A 26 2.35 -4.98 -9.79
C VAL A 26 2.81 -3.52 -9.80
N PHE A 27 4.10 -3.26 -9.56
CA PHE A 27 4.64 -1.90 -9.65
C PHE A 27 4.52 -1.31 -11.06
N GLU A 28 4.80 -2.10 -12.10
CA GLU A 28 4.64 -1.69 -13.51
C GLU A 28 3.17 -1.36 -13.82
N SER A 29 2.23 -2.19 -13.36
CA SER A 29 0.79 -1.98 -13.47
C SER A 29 0.35 -0.71 -12.74
N ALA A 30 0.74 -0.54 -11.48
CA ALA A 30 0.38 0.62 -10.65
C ALA A 30 0.84 1.93 -11.30
N ARG A 31 2.06 1.95 -11.85
CA ARG A 31 2.64 3.11 -12.54
C ARG A 31 1.90 3.52 -13.80
N ALA A 32 1.09 2.63 -14.40
CA ALA A 32 0.31 2.99 -15.58
C ALA A 32 -0.81 4.00 -15.28
N TRP A 33 -1.24 4.12 -14.01
CA TRP A 33 -2.38 4.96 -13.59
C TRP A 33 -2.13 5.77 -12.33
N SER A 34 -0.92 5.74 -11.75
CA SER A 34 -0.48 6.60 -10.65
C SER A 34 0.68 7.51 -11.09
N LYS A 35 0.88 8.64 -10.40
CA LYS A 35 2.00 9.55 -10.65
C LYS A 35 3.29 9.04 -10.05
N TYR A 36 3.17 8.54 -8.81
CA TYR A 36 4.29 8.10 -7.98
C TYR A 36 3.92 6.80 -7.28
N VAL A 37 4.85 5.84 -7.25
CA VAL A 37 4.73 4.57 -6.54
C VAL A 37 5.98 4.30 -5.72
N GLY A 38 5.80 4.05 -4.42
CA GLY A 38 6.90 3.82 -3.49
C GLY A 38 6.65 2.71 -2.49
N VAL A 39 7.69 2.42 -1.70
CA VAL A 39 7.65 1.39 -0.64
C VAL A 39 7.97 2.00 0.72
N ILE A 40 7.04 1.92 1.66
CA ILE A 40 7.24 2.36 3.05
C ILE A 40 7.39 1.14 3.96
N THR A 41 8.16 1.30 5.03
CA THR A 41 8.39 0.30 6.08
C THR A 41 9.13 0.91 7.26
N ASP A 42 9.06 0.28 8.44
CA ASP A 42 9.95 0.55 9.57
C ASP A 42 11.20 -0.34 9.60
N GLU A 43 11.29 -1.29 8.66
CA GLU A 43 12.52 -2.05 8.46
C GLU A 43 13.68 -1.11 8.09
N PRO A 44 14.93 -1.45 8.48
CA PRO A 44 16.09 -0.68 8.09
C PRO A 44 16.15 -0.43 6.58
N THR A 45 16.61 0.75 6.16
CA THR A 45 16.65 1.14 4.74
C THR A 45 17.35 0.12 3.83
N TYR A 46 18.36 -0.61 4.34
CA TYR A 46 19.02 -1.65 3.55
C TYR A 46 18.10 -2.84 3.20
N VAL A 47 17.08 -3.14 4.03
CA VAL A 47 16.12 -4.22 3.80
C VAL A 47 15.25 -3.91 2.60
N VAL A 48 14.61 -2.73 2.59
CA VAL A 48 13.74 -2.30 1.47
C VAL A 48 14.53 -2.10 0.17
N THR A 49 15.72 -1.51 0.25
CA THR A 49 16.57 -1.30 -0.95
C THR A 49 17.10 -2.62 -1.51
N ASN A 50 17.47 -3.58 -0.66
CA ASN A 50 17.87 -4.91 -1.11
C ASN A 50 16.69 -5.69 -1.72
N TYR A 51 15.52 -5.66 -1.08
CA TYR A 51 14.31 -6.31 -1.58
C TYR A 51 13.91 -5.77 -2.97
N THR A 52 13.77 -4.44 -3.10
CA THR A 52 13.40 -3.80 -4.37
C THR A 52 14.42 -4.08 -5.47
N ARG A 53 15.72 -4.05 -5.16
CA ARG A 53 16.78 -4.41 -6.11
C ARG A 53 16.69 -5.88 -6.56
N GLN A 54 16.50 -6.82 -5.63
CA GLN A 54 16.40 -8.25 -5.96
C GLN A 54 15.19 -8.56 -6.84
N LYS A 55 14.04 -7.94 -6.53
CA LYS A 55 12.81 -8.06 -7.31
C LYS A 55 12.80 -7.18 -8.57
N ARG A 56 13.86 -6.38 -8.80
CA ARG A 56 13.97 -5.42 -9.93
C ARG A 56 12.82 -4.42 -9.99
N ILE A 57 12.31 -4.04 -8.82
CA ILE A 57 11.28 -3.02 -8.66
C ILE A 57 11.93 -1.65 -8.86
N ARG A 58 11.28 -0.80 -9.65
CA ARG A 58 11.63 0.61 -9.75
C ARG A 58 10.60 1.38 -8.94
N GLN A 59 11.02 1.98 -7.85
CA GLN A 59 10.22 2.82 -6.95
C GLN A 59 10.65 4.28 -7.08
N ASP A 60 9.70 5.21 -6.90
CA ASP A 60 9.97 6.66 -6.92
C ASP A 60 10.47 7.15 -5.56
N PHE A 61 10.08 6.45 -4.48
CA PHE A 61 10.47 6.74 -3.11
C PHE A 61 10.50 5.46 -2.28
N PHE A 62 11.19 5.52 -1.14
CA PHE A 62 11.17 4.49 -0.11
C PHE A 62 11.42 5.07 1.28
N SER A 63 11.14 4.31 2.34
CA SER A 63 11.43 4.73 3.71
C SER A 63 12.91 5.06 3.93
N GLY A 64 13.16 6.28 4.40
CA GLY A 64 14.47 6.68 4.92
C GLY A 64 14.71 6.19 6.35
N PRO A 65 15.81 6.60 7.00
CA PRO A 65 16.16 6.17 8.35
C PRO A 65 15.20 6.67 9.45
N LYS A 66 14.22 7.51 9.11
CA LYS A 66 13.24 8.06 10.04
C LYS A 66 11.96 7.19 10.18
N GLY A 67 11.88 6.04 9.51
CA GLY A 67 10.73 5.13 9.56
C GLY A 67 9.60 5.49 8.59
N LYS A 68 8.53 4.67 8.56
CA LYS A 68 7.42 4.84 7.61
C LYS A 68 6.59 6.09 7.88
N PHE A 69 6.31 6.44 9.14
CA PHE A 69 5.49 7.61 9.49
C PHE A 69 6.05 8.93 8.93
N GLU A 70 7.33 9.22 9.22
CA GLU A 70 8.00 10.42 8.72
C GLU A 70 8.14 10.39 7.18
N SER A 71 8.28 9.20 6.60
CA SER A 71 8.34 9.04 5.15
C SER A 71 7.01 9.40 4.49
N LEU A 72 5.87 8.95 5.03
CA LEU A 72 4.54 9.29 4.51
C LEU A 72 4.23 10.78 4.61
N LYS A 73 4.60 11.43 5.73
CA LYS A 73 4.45 12.90 5.87
C LYS A 73 5.31 13.65 4.86
N SER A 74 6.57 13.25 4.72
CA SER A 74 7.50 13.85 3.76
C SER A 74 7.01 13.70 2.32
N VAL A 75 6.58 12.49 1.94
CA VAL A 75 6.05 12.21 0.59
C VAL A 75 4.79 13.02 0.33
N LYS A 76 3.83 13.06 1.27
CA LYS A 76 2.61 13.87 1.09
C LYS A 76 2.91 15.35 0.92
N TYR A 77 3.88 15.87 1.66
CA TYR A 77 4.29 17.27 1.57
C TYR A 77 4.97 17.61 0.25
N HIS A 78 5.82 16.72 -0.27
CA HIS A 78 6.61 16.99 -1.47
C HIS A 78 5.92 16.55 -2.77
N PHE A 79 5.05 15.54 -2.73
CA PHE A 79 4.40 14.98 -3.91
C PHE A 79 2.96 15.49 -3.97
N ASP A 80 2.81 16.60 -4.68
CA ASP A 80 1.52 17.26 -4.90
C ASP A 80 0.69 16.45 -5.91
N THR A 81 -0.12 15.55 -5.36
CA THR A 81 -1.10 14.70 -6.05
C THR A 81 -2.43 14.80 -5.33
N ASP A 82 -3.53 14.72 -6.10
CA ASP A 82 -4.89 14.85 -5.57
C ASP A 82 -5.22 13.78 -4.51
N ARG A 83 -4.63 12.59 -4.64
CA ARG A 83 -4.85 11.45 -3.75
C ARG A 83 -3.53 10.81 -3.32
N HIS A 84 -3.48 10.36 -2.07
CA HIS A 84 -2.37 9.59 -1.51
C HIS A 84 -2.97 8.33 -0.88
N VAL A 85 -2.59 7.14 -1.37
CA VAL A 85 -3.14 5.86 -0.89
C VAL A 85 -2.01 5.00 -0.33
N LEU A 86 -2.17 4.56 0.91
CA LEU A 86 -1.34 3.57 1.57
C LEU A 86 -1.98 2.20 1.39
N ILE A 87 -1.23 1.26 0.82
CA ILE A 87 -1.60 -0.14 0.69
C ILE A 87 -0.86 -0.93 1.77
N GLY A 88 -1.61 -1.48 2.73
CA GLY A 88 -1.08 -2.16 3.91
C GLY A 88 -1.77 -3.50 4.20
N THR A 89 -1.46 -4.08 5.35
CA THR A 89 -1.95 -5.42 5.77
C THR A 89 -2.80 -5.41 7.04
N GLY A 90 -2.83 -4.32 7.81
CA GLY A 90 -3.57 -4.33 9.07
C GLY A 90 -3.77 -2.98 9.73
N GLU A 91 -4.23 -3.04 10.98
CA GLU A 91 -4.69 -1.89 11.78
C GLU A 91 -3.61 -0.81 11.97
N GLU A 92 -2.36 -1.19 12.17
CA GLU A 92 -1.25 -0.23 12.33
C GLU A 92 -1.10 0.68 11.11
N ASP A 93 -1.28 0.13 9.91
CA ASP A 93 -1.22 0.91 8.68
C ASP A 93 -2.48 1.77 8.48
N ILE A 94 -3.64 1.34 9.00
CA ILE A 94 -4.87 2.14 9.01
C ILE A 94 -4.68 3.38 9.89
N GLU A 95 -4.19 3.19 11.12
CA GLU A 95 -3.88 4.27 12.05
C GLU A 95 -2.89 5.26 11.43
N MET A 96 -1.81 4.72 10.85
CA MET A 96 -0.79 5.54 10.20
C MET A 96 -1.34 6.34 9.01
N ALA A 97 -2.18 5.72 8.17
CA ALA A 97 -2.83 6.42 7.07
C ALA A 97 -3.68 7.58 7.59
N ASN A 98 -4.50 7.36 8.61
CA ASN A 98 -5.33 8.39 9.21
C ASN A 98 -4.50 9.55 9.78
N GLU A 99 -3.45 9.25 10.56
CA GLU A 99 -2.60 10.28 11.18
C GLU A 99 -1.81 11.11 10.15
N THR A 100 -1.45 10.49 9.02
CA THR A 100 -0.69 11.15 7.96
C THR A 100 -1.60 11.75 6.86
N GLY A 101 -2.91 11.56 6.97
CA GLY A 101 -3.90 12.03 5.99
C GLY A 101 -3.83 11.29 4.65
N TRP A 102 -3.41 10.03 4.66
CA TRP A 102 -3.47 9.13 3.50
C TRP A 102 -4.77 8.32 3.53
N GLU A 103 -5.28 7.98 2.37
CA GLU A 103 -6.32 6.96 2.24
C GLU A 103 -5.69 5.58 2.51
N TYR A 104 -6.40 4.69 3.18
CA TYR A 104 -5.97 3.30 3.37
C TYR A 104 -6.69 2.36 2.41
N LEU A 105 -5.97 1.36 1.90
CA LEU A 105 -6.54 0.23 1.18
C LEU A 105 -5.82 -1.06 1.60
N HIS A 106 -6.58 -2.09 1.97
CA HIS A 106 -5.99 -3.39 2.27
C HIS A 106 -5.41 -4.01 0.99
N ILE A 107 -4.28 -4.72 1.10
CA ILE A 107 -3.59 -5.32 -0.05
C ILE A 107 -4.48 -6.27 -0.85
N SER A 108 -5.38 -7.00 -0.20
CA SER A 108 -6.35 -7.86 -0.88
C SER A 108 -7.31 -7.10 -1.77
N ASP A 109 -7.85 -6.00 -1.27
CA ASP A 109 -8.84 -5.21 -2.00
C ASP A 109 -8.16 -4.49 -3.15
N ALA A 110 -6.90 -4.06 -2.95
CA ALA A 110 -6.07 -3.53 -4.01
C ALA A 110 -5.82 -4.58 -5.10
N ALA A 111 -5.47 -5.80 -4.69
CA ALA A 111 -5.21 -6.90 -5.61
C ALA A 111 -6.45 -7.30 -6.41
N GLU A 112 -7.61 -7.43 -5.77
CA GLU A 112 -8.88 -7.72 -6.44
C GLU A 112 -9.22 -6.63 -7.47
N LYS A 113 -9.17 -5.35 -7.07
CA LYS A 113 -9.52 -4.22 -7.95
C LYS A 113 -8.57 -4.07 -9.13
N ALA A 114 -7.29 -4.39 -8.95
CA ALA A 114 -6.25 -4.21 -9.95
C ALA A 114 -5.91 -5.49 -10.73
N GLY A 115 -6.52 -6.63 -10.38
CA GLY A 115 -6.21 -7.93 -10.99
C GLY A 115 -4.82 -8.45 -10.64
N TRP A 116 -4.31 -8.13 -9.45
CA TRP A 116 -3.04 -8.66 -8.95
C TRP A 116 -3.25 -9.98 -8.21
N GLU A 117 -2.23 -10.82 -8.24
CA GLU A 117 -2.28 -12.13 -7.60
C GLU A 117 -1.52 -12.10 -6.27
N LEU A 118 -2.18 -12.59 -5.21
CA LEU A 118 -1.61 -12.81 -3.89
C LEU A 118 -1.03 -14.23 -3.79
N GLY A 119 0.00 -14.39 -2.98
CA GLY A 119 0.59 -15.69 -2.68
C GLY A 119 -0.32 -16.57 -1.82
N GLU A 120 -0.10 -17.88 -1.87
CA GLU A 120 -0.95 -18.89 -1.20
C GLU A 120 -1.00 -18.78 0.34
N ASN A 121 -0.08 -18.02 0.96
CA ASN A 121 -0.07 -17.78 2.41
C ASN A 121 -0.97 -16.61 2.86
N THR A 122 -1.57 -15.86 1.94
CA THR A 122 -2.47 -14.74 2.24
C THR A 122 -3.91 -15.24 2.38
N LYS A 123 -4.16 -16.13 3.34
CA LYS A 123 -5.55 -16.47 3.71
C LYS A 123 -6.10 -15.29 4.49
N HIS A 124 -6.97 -14.54 3.84
CA HIS A 124 -7.81 -13.51 4.44
C HIS A 124 -8.39 -13.99 5.77
N GLU A 125 -7.99 -13.37 6.88
CA GLU A 125 -8.94 -13.18 7.97
C GLU A 125 -9.96 -12.15 7.47
N THR A 126 -10.96 -12.65 6.76
CA THR A 126 -12.20 -11.91 6.55
C THR A 126 -12.73 -11.62 7.94
N ILE A 127 -12.58 -10.38 8.42
CA ILE A 127 -13.31 -9.92 9.60
C ILE A 127 -14.77 -9.92 9.16
N GLU A 128 -15.46 -11.03 9.40
CA GLU A 128 -16.92 -11.05 9.40
C GLU A 128 -17.34 -10.05 10.47
N ILE A 129 -17.74 -8.85 10.03
CA ILE A 129 -18.54 -7.95 10.85
C ILE A 129 -19.82 -8.70 11.20
N GLY A 130 -19.80 -9.41 12.32
CA GLY A 130 -20.94 -10.16 12.81
C GLY A 130 -22.14 -9.23 12.86
N GLU A 131 -23.14 -9.50 12.02
CA GLU A 131 -24.49 -9.01 12.24
C GLU A 131 -24.92 -9.57 13.61
N ASP A 132 -24.74 -8.78 14.67
CA ASP A 132 -25.36 -9.04 15.96
C ASP A 132 -26.86 -8.77 15.80
N LYS A 133 -27.54 -9.74 15.17
CA LYS A 133 -28.98 -9.92 15.24
C LYS A 133 -29.32 -10.10 16.71
N ARG A 134 -29.60 -8.99 17.38
CA ARG A 134 -30.31 -9.00 18.65
C ARG A 134 -31.77 -9.34 18.39
N GLU A 135 -32.02 -10.61 18.11
CA GLU A 135 -33.29 -11.24 18.44
C GLU A 135 -33.39 -11.33 19.96
N ASN A 136 -33.85 -10.26 20.60
CA ASN A 136 -34.33 -10.34 21.98
C ASN A 136 -35.86 -10.34 21.96
N TRP A 137 -36.37 -11.53 21.66
CA TRP A 137 -37.67 -12.05 22.09
C TRP A 137 -37.47 -12.69 23.48
N PRO A 138 -38.41 -12.69 24.45
CA PRO A 138 -39.85 -12.38 24.40
C PRO A 138 -40.30 -11.09 25.10
#